data_AF-A0A2D4KER6-F1
#
_entry.id   AF-A0A2D4KER6-F1
#
_cell.length_a   1.000
_cell.length_b   1.000
_cell.length_c   1.000
_cell.angle_alpha   90.00
_cell.angle_beta   90.00
_cell.angle_gamma   90.00
#
_symmetry.space_group_name_H-M   'P 1'
#
loop_
_entity.id
_entity.type
_entity.pdbx_description
1 polymer ?
#
loop_
_entity_poly.entity_id
_entity_poly.type
_entity_poly.pdbx_seq_one_letter_code
_entity_poly.pdbx_strand_id
1 'polypeptide(L)'
;IYLSALQVGMACTIILYNYMCNSSCMGGMNRRPILTILTLETAQGEVLGRCCFEVRVCACPGRDRRLEENSFQQKAKSSELTKKAPLQGQHPCAPSRRPVQILPEEDEPECESGGTPEREVYTLVTTNLAHYNVIKEILDALEFKDAHERESTEGCK
;
A
#
# COMPACT_ATOMS: atom_id res chain seq x y z
N ILE A 1 23.96 -15.57 8.72
CA ILE A 1 24.18 -15.63 7.24
C ILE A 1 25.12 -14.47 6.92
N TYR A 2 26.25 -14.71 6.27
CA TYR A 2 27.15 -13.62 5.88
C TYR A 2 26.70 -13.05 4.53
N LEU A 3 26.54 -11.72 4.43
CA LEU A 3 26.27 -11.09 3.14
C LEU A 3 27.55 -11.08 2.30
N SER A 4 27.46 -11.59 1.08
CA SER A 4 28.48 -11.41 0.05
C SER A 4 28.23 -10.12 -0.73
N ALA A 5 29.27 -9.64 -1.42
CA ALA A 5 29.10 -8.59 -2.41
C ALA A 5 28.03 -8.97 -3.45
N LEU A 6 27.32 -7.97 -3.96
CA LEU A 6 26.36 -8.14 -5.05
C LEU A 6 27.07 -8.71 -6.28
N GLN A 7 26.43 -9.68 -6.92
CA GLN A 7 26.91 -10.19 -8.20
C GLN A 7 26.82 -9.10 -9.28
N VAL A 8 27.77 -9.05 -10.20
CA VAL A 8 27.81 -8.03 -11.25
C VAL A 8 26.50 -8.03 -12.04
N GLY A 9 25.89 -6.85 -12.18
CA GLY A 9 24.59 -6.67 -12.84
C GLY A 9 23.38 -6.90 -11.93
N MET A 10 23.56 -7.25 -10.66
CA MET A 10 22.47 -7.40 -9.69
C MET A 10 22.39 -6.17 -8.77
N ALA A 11 21.17 -5.70 -8.52
CA ALA A 11 20.90 -4.63 -7.56
C ALA A 11 20.54 -5.13 -6.15
N CYS A 12 20.28 -6.44 -5.99
CA CYS A 12 19.88 -7.03 -4.72
C CYS A 12 20.48 -8.43 -4.49
N THR A 13 20.54 -8.84 -3.22
CA THR A 13 20.96 -10.18 -2.80
C THR A 13 19.72 -10.99 -2.41
N ILE A 14 19.61 -12.21 -2.92
CA ILE A 14 18.50 -13.12 -2.62
C ILE A 14 18.96 -14.10 -1.54
N ILE A 15 18.23 -14.16 -0.43
CA ILE A 15 18.46 -15.12 0.65
C ILE A 15 17.23 -16.03 0.75
N LEU A 16 17.46 -17.34 0.67
CA LEU A 16 16.40 -18.34 0.76
C LEU A 16 16.24 -18.84 2.19
N TYR A 17 15.03 -18.78 2.72
CA TYR A 17 14.68 -19.27 4.05
C TYR A 17 13.71 -20.45 3.94
N ASN A 18 13.83 -21.41 4.86
CA ASN A 18 12.92 -22.54 4.96
C ASN A 18 12.30 -22.60 6.36
N TYR A 19 10.98 -22.65 6.43
CA TYR A 19 10.24 -22.73 7.69
C TYR A 19 9.83 -24.17 7.97
N MET A 20 10.30 -24.71 9.08
CA MET A 20 10.23 -26.15 9.36
C MET A 20 8.97 -26.61 10.11
N CYS A 21 8.10 -25.69 10.54
CA CYS A 21 6.81 -26.03 11.15
C CYS A 21 5.69 -25.21 10.53
N ASN A 22 4.53 -25.84 10.43
CA ASN A 22 3.29 -25.14 10.13
C ASN A 22 2.93 -24.19 11.29
N SER A 23 2.36 -23.04 10.96
CA SER A 23 1.84 -22.12 11.98
C SER A 23 0.77 -22.77 12.86
N SER A 24 0.10 -23.83 12.38
CA SER A 24 -0.91 -24.59 13.11
C SER A 24 -0.38 -25.70 14.02
N CYS A 25 0.93 -25.96 14.06
CA CYS A 25 1.53 -26.99 14.91
C CYS A 25 1.07 -26.82 16.37
N MET A 26 0.40 -27.84 16.95
CA MET A 26 0.04 -27.86 18.37
C MET A 26 1.30 -27.95 19.24
N GLY A 27 1.31 -27.29 20.40
CA GLY A 27 2.47 -27.26 21.29
C GLY A 27 3.63 -26.36 20.83
N GLY A 28 3.53 -25.74 19.65
CA GLY A 28 4.48 -24.76 19.13
C GLY A 28 3.86 -23.38 18.92
N MET A 29 3.85 -22.92 17.66
CA MET A 29 3.18 -21.66 17.27
C MET A 29 1.70 -21.67 17.62
N ASN A 30 1.01 -22.81 17.45
CA ASN A 30 -0.41 -22.99 17.80
C ASN A 30 -1.33 -21.88 17.24
N ARG A 31 -1.22 -21.63 15.94
CA ARG A 31 -1.96 -20.62 15.17
C ARG A 31 -1.73 -19.17 15.61
N ARG A 32 -0.75 -18.91 16.47
CA ARG A 32 -0.32 -17.54 16.78
C ARG A 32 0.40 -16.95 15.56
N PRO A 33 0.05 -15.73 15.13
CA PRO A 33 0.80 -15.02 14.10
C PRO A 33 2.28 -14.90 14.47
N ILE A 34 3.15 -14.97 13.48
CA ILE A 34 4.59 -14.80 13.67
C ILE A 34 5.12 -13.68 12.78
N LEU A 35 6.10 -12.96 13.31
CA LEU A 35 6.83 -11.93 12.59
C LEU A 35 8.24 -12.42 12.34
N THR A 36 8.65 -12.43 11.08
CA THR A 36 10.05 -12.64 10.73
C THR A 36 10.75 -11.30 10.77
N ILE A 37 11.83 -11.23 11.56
CA ILE A 37 12.66 -10.04 11.71
C ILE A 37 14.00 -10.33 11.06
N LEU A 38 14.34 -9.57 10.03
CA LEU A 38 15.63 -9.60 9.38
C LEU A 38 16.45 -8.40 9.88
N THR A 39 17.60 -8.66 10.48
CA THR A 39 18.56 -7.64 10.90
C THR A 39 19.79 -7.67 10.00
N LEU A 40 20.25 -6.48 9.61
CA LEU A 40 21.57 -6.27 9.03
C LEU A 40 22.49 -5.85 10.17
N GLU A 41 23.55 -6.62 10.42
CA GLU A 41 24.44 -6.43 11.56
C GLU A 41 25.91 -6.39 11.13
N THR A 42 26.71 -5.64 11.87
CA THR A 42 28.17 -5.68 11.76
C THR A 42 28.72 -6.99 12.33
N ALA A 43 30.00 -7.29 12.05
CA ALA A 43 30.66 -8.47 12.64
C ALA A 43 30.75 -8.40 14.18
N GLN A 44 30.60 -7.20 14.74
CA GLN A 44 30.60 -6.90 16.16
C GLN A 44 29.19 -6.97 16.79
N GLY A 45 28.16 -7.26 16.00
CA GLY A 45 26.77 -7.38 16.47
C GLY A 45 26.01 -6.05 16.56
N GLU A 46 26.53 -4.97 15.97
CA GLU A 46 25.82 -3.69 15.90
C GLU A 46 24.78 -3.73 14.77
N VAL A 47 23.53 -3.34 15.07
CA VAL A 47 22.43 -3.37 14.10
C VAL A 47 22.49 -2.13 13.19
N LEU A 48 22.72 -2.35 11.90
CA LEU A 48 22.70 -1.32 10.85
C LEU A 48 21.30 -1.10 10.28
N GLY A 49 20.43 -2.12 10.32
CA GLY A 49 19.08 -2.02 9.79
C GLY A 49 18.20 -3.20 10.19
N ARG A 50 16.88 -3.01 10.12
CA ARG A 50 15.88 -4.04 10.44
C ARG A 50 14.70 -3.98 9.48
N CYS A 51 14.27 -5.13 9.00
CA CYS A 51 13.05 -5.32 8.21
C CYS A 51 12.18 -6.39 8.87
N CYS A 52 10.87 -6.20 8.85
CA CYS A 52 9.92 -7.11 9.49
C CYS A 52 8.77 -7.45 8.54
N PHE A 53 8.35 -8.71 8.50
CA PHE A 53 7.16 -9.13 7.75
C PHE A 53 6.46 -10.32 8.41
N GLU A 54 5.14 -10.38 8.27
CA GLU A 54 4.33 -11.48 8.80
C GLU A 54 4.50 -12.74 7.95
N VAL A 55 4.55 -13.89 8.59
CA VAL A 55 4.67 -15.19 7.92
C VAL A 55 3.61 -16.16 8.41
N ARG A 56 2.94 -16.83 7.48
CA ARG A 56 2.04 -17.94 7.79
C ARG A 56 2.41 -19.18 6.98
N VAL A 57 2.93 -20.19 7.67
CA VAL A 57 3.29 -21.49 7.09
C VAL A 57 2.06 -22.38 7.13
N CYS A 58 1.49 -22.68 5.96
CA CYS A 58 0.25 -23.42 5.85
C CYS A 58 0.26 -24.37 4.64
N ALA A 59 -0.63 -25.36 4.65
CA ALA A 59 -0.72 -26.36 3.59
C ALA A 59 -1.27 -25.80 2.26
N CYS A 60 -2.01 -24.68 2.29
CA CYS A 60 -2.66 -24.10 1.11
C CYS A 60 -2.48 -22.57 1.06
N PRO A 61 -1.27 -22.05 0.76
CA PRO A 61 -0.97 -20.62 0.85
C PRO A 61 -1.91 -19.72 0.04
N GLY A 62 -2.23 -20.10 -1.20
CA GLY A 62 -3.10 -19.29 -2.06
C GLY A 62 -4.54 -19.18 -1.56
N ARG A 63 -5.08 -20.24 -0.93
CA ARG A 63 -6.42 -20.22 -0.33
C ARG A 63 -6.42 -19.33 0.91
N ASP A 64 -5.47 -19.59 1.81
CA ASP A 64 -5.39 -18.92 3.10
C ASP A 64 -5.14 -17.42 2.93
N ARG A 65 -4.28 -17.02 1.98
CA ARG A 65 -4.05 -15.62 1.59
C ARG A 65 -5.35 -14.92 1.16
N ARG A 66 -6.11 -15.52 0.23
CA ARG A 66 -7.38 -14.94 -0.25
C ARG A 66 -8.39 -14.75 0.87
N LEU A 67 -8.48 -15.71 1.80
CA LEU A 67 -9.38 -15.61 2.94
C LEU A 67 -8.97 -14.49 3.89
N GLU A 68 -7.68 -14.35 4.18
CA GLU A 68 -7.15 -13.28 5.03
C GLU A 68 -7.34 -11.89 4.42
N GLU A 69 -6.97 -11.71 3.14
CA GLU A 69 -7.16 -10.45 2.41
C GLU A 69 -8.63 -10.04 2.35
N ASN A 70 -9.54 -10.97 2.04
CA ASN A 70 -10.97 -10.69 2.02
C ASN A 70 -11.51 -10.33 3.41
N SER A 71 -11.04 -11.03 4.44
CA SER A 71 -11.44 -10.76 5.83
C SER A 71 -10.96 -9.37 6.27
N PHE A 72 -9.76 -8.96 5.86
CA PHE A 72 -9.23 -7.63 6.13
C PHE A 72 -10.06 -6.54 5.46
N GLN A 73 -10.42 -6.72 4.18
CA GLN A 73 -11.29 -5.77 3.46
C GLN A 73 -12.69 -5.66 4.06
N GLN A 74 -13.29 -6.77 4.50
CA GLN A 74 -14.61 -6.75 5.15
C GLN A 74 -14.57 -6.01 6.49
N LYS A 75 -13.51 -6.22 7.29
CA LYS A 75 -13.30 -5.51 8.55
C LYS A 75 -13.19 -4.00 8.31
N ALA A 76 -12.42 -3.57 7.32
CA ALA A 76 -12.28 -2.15 6.96
C ALA A 76 -13.62 -1.48 6.57
N LYS A 77 -14.49 -2.20 5.84
CA LYS A 77 -15.83 -1.71 5.47
C LYS A 77 -16.79 -1.64 6.66
N SER A 78 -16.68 -2.58 7.60
CA SER A 78 -17.55 -2.61 8.78
C SER A 78 -17.27 -1.47 9.77
N SER A 79 -16.04 -0.93 9.81
CA SER A 79 -15.70 0.22 10.66
C SER A 79 -16.25 1.56 10.15
N GLU A 80 -16.64 1.67 8.88
CA GLU A 80 -17.22 2.91 8.33
C GLU A 80 -18.74 3.02 8.57
N LEU A 81 -19.43 1.89 8.75
CA LEU A 81 -20.90 1.85 8.87
C LEU A 81 -21.42 2.20 10.27
N THR A 82 -20.55 2.40 11.28
CA THR A 82 -20.98 2.76 12.65
C THR A 82 -21.04 4.27 12.91
N LYS A 83 -20.78 5.14 11.91
CA LYS A 83 -20.78 6.61 12.08
C LYS A 83 -21.94 7.38 11.43
N LYS A 84 -22.96 6.73 10.86
CA LYS A 84 -24.10 7.46 10.29
C LYS A 84 -25.44 7.00 10.85
N ALA A 85 -25.92 7.75 11.85
CA ALA A 85 -27.34 7.80 12.19
C ALA A 85 -28.13 8.41 11.00
N PRO A 86 -29.38 8.00 10.74
CA PRO A 86 -30.10 8.41 9.55
C PRO A 86 -30.95 9.66 9.79
N LEU A 87 -30.82 10.65 8.91
CA LEU A 87 -31.87 11.65 8.68
C LEU A 87 -32.41 11.54 7.26
N GLN A 88 -33.73 11.49 7.20
CA GLN A 88 -34.60 11.37 6.05
C GLN A 88 -34.47 12.55 5.06
N GLY A 89 -34.73 12.28 3.79
CA GLY A 89 -34.98 13.32 2.77
C GLY A 89 -35.17 12.72 1.39
N GLN A 90 -36.24 13.12 0.69
CA GLN A 90 -36.84 12.44 -0.45
C GLN A 90 -36.38 13.02 -1.81
N HIS A 91 -36.07 12.13 -2.77
CA HIS A 91 -36.45 12.12 -4.20
C HIS A 91 -36.06 13.32 -5.13
N PRO A 92 -36.21 13.21 -6.47
CA PRO A 92 -35.22 12.69 -7.43
C PRO A 92 -34.80 13.76 -8.47
N CYS A 93 -33.86 13.44 -9.39
CA CYS A 93 -33.98 13.78 -10.82
C CYS A 93 -32.78 13.24 -11.64
N ALA A 94 -33.07 12.58 -12.75
CA ALA A 94 -32.11 12.22 -13.79
C ALA A 94 -31.81 13.44 -14.69
N PRO A 95 -30.66 13.48 -15.40
CA PRO A 95 -30.75 13.11 -16.82
C PRO A 95 -29.51 12.44 -17.45
N SER A 96 -29.81 11.63 -18.47
CA SER A 96 -29.12 11.46 -19.77
C SER A 96 -27.65 11.87 -19.90
N ARG A 97 -26.76 10.90 -20.12
CA ARG A 97 -25.41 11.11 -20.67
C ARG A 97 -25.36 10.60 -22.12
N ARG A 98 -25.10 11.50 -23.07
CA ARG A 98 -24.34 11.21 -24.29
C ARG A 98 -23.04 12.02 -24.25
N PRO A 99 -21.90 11.47 -24.68
CA PRO A 99 -20.61 12.11 -24.53
C PRO A 99 -20.36 13.07 -25.70
N VAL A 100 -19.80 14.24 -25.42
CA VAL A 100 -19.20 15.10 -26.44
C VAL A 100 -17.75 15.33 -26.04
N GLN A 101 -16.86 14.87 -26.92
CA GLN A 101 -15.44 15.21 -26.97
C GLN A 101 -15.32 16.62 -27.58
N ILE A 102 -14.43 17.47 -27.07
CA ILE A 102 -13.69 18.49 -27.85
C ILE A 102 -12.32 18.71 -27.16
N LEU A 103 -11.32 18.85 -28.02
CA LEU A 103 -9.86 19.02 -27.90
C LEU A 103 -9.50 20.41 -27.29
N PRO A 104 -8.25 20.68 -26.88
CA PRO A 104 -7.89 21.80 -26.02
C PRO A 104 -7.62 23.08 -26.82
N GLU A 105 -7.90 24.23 -26.21
CA GLU A 105 -7.35 25.51 -26.63
C GLU A 105 -6.55 26.08 -25.45
N GLU A 106 -5.35 26.53 -25.80
CA GLU A 106 -4.33 27.15 -24.95
C GLU A 106 -4.78 28.56 -24.60
N ASP A 107 -4.65 28.95 -23.33
CA ASP A 107 -4.54 30.36 -22.94
C ASP A 107 -3.93 30.46 -21.54
N GLU A 108 -2.70 30.97 -21.49
CA GLU A 108 -2.08 31.50 -20.27
C GLU A 108 -2.78 32.82 -19.88
N PRO A 109 -2.93 33.09 -18.58
CA PRO A 109 -2.41 34.37 -18.10
C PRO A 109 -1.77 34.31 -16.70
N GLU A 110 -0.67 35.05 -16.55
CA GLU A 110 0.01 35.39 -15.30
C GLU A 110 -0.92 36.16 -14.33
N CYS A 111 -0.76 35.94 -13.01
CA CYS A 111 -0.49 36.95 -11.96
C CYS A 111 -0.81 36.43 -10.53
N GLU A 112 -0.03 36.93 -9.57
CA GLU A 112 0.21 36.48 -8.19
C GLU A 112 -1.01 36.42 -7.24
N SER A 113 -1.05 35.41 -6.36
CA SER A 113 -1.66 35.51 -5.02
C SER A 113 -1.04 34.49 -4.06
N GLY A 114 -0.56 34.95 -2.90
CA GLY A 114 -0.08 34.10 -1.82
C GLY A 114 -1.19 33.19 -1.27
N GLY A 115 -0.97 31.88 -1.39
CA GLY A 115 -1.72 30.81 -0.75
C GLY A 115 -0.82 29.59 -0.74
N THR A 116 -0.92 28.73 0.29
CA THR A 116 -0.31 27.40 0.25
C THR A 116 -0.59 26.76 -1.11
N PRO A 117 0.40 26.22 -1.85
CA PRO A 117 0.16 25.74 -3.19
C PRO A 117 -0.96 24.72 -3.14
N GLU A 118 -2.11 25.05 -3.75
CA GLU A 118 -3.19 24.09 -3.92
C GLU A 118 -2.57 22.89 -4.64
N ARG A 119 -2.84 21.69 -4.12
CA ARG A 119 -2.33 20.48 -4.75
C ARG A 119 -2.87 20.45 -6.18
N GLU A 120 -1.97 20.61 -7.14
CA GLU A 120 -2.33 20.55 -8.54
C GLU A 120 -2.83 19.14 -8.86
N VAL A 121 -4.11 19.01 -9.21
CA VAL A 121 -4.73 17.71 -9.47
C VAL A 121 -4.70 17.43 -10.96
N TYR A 122 -3.94 16.42 -11.36
CA TYR A 122 -3.91 15.93 -12.74
C TYR A 122 -4.85 14.72 -12.91
N THR A 123 -5.52 14.64 -14.05
CA THR A 123 -6.40 13.50 -14.39
C THR A 123 -5.77 12.63 -15.47
N LEU A 124 -5.54 11.35 -15.18
CA LEU A 124 -5.10 10.37 -16.17
C LEU A 124 -6.27 9.47 -16.58
N VAL A 125 -6.68 9.57 -17.84
CA VAL A 125 -7.77 8.76 -18.40
C VAL A 125 -7.20 7.46 -18.96
N THR A 126 -7.80 6.33 -18.57
CA THR A 126 -7.41 5.00 -19.06
C THR A 126 -8.64 4.25 -19.58
N THR A 127 -8.47 3.47 -20.64
CA THR A 127 -9.56 2.68 -21.27
C THR A 127 -9.55 1.21 -20.84
N ASN A 128 -8.43 0.75 -20.27
CA ASN A 128 -8.23 -0.65 -19.87
C ASN A 128 -8.17 -0.77 -18.34
N LEU A 129 -9.06 -1.58 -17.77
CA LEU A 129 -9.15 -1.80 -16.33
C LEU A 129 -7.86 -2.40 -15.71
N ALA A 130 -7.14 -3.25 -16.45
CA ALA A 130 -5.88 -3.82 -15.95
C ALA A 130 -4.81 -2.73 -15.80
N HIS A 131 -4.72 -1.80 -16.75
CA HIS A 131 -3.79 -0.67 -16.67
C HIS A 131 -4.16 0.29 -15.54
N TYR A 132 -5.47 0.56 -15.39
CA TYR A 132 -5.97 1.36 -14.28
C TYR A 132 -5.52 0.81 -12.92
N ASN A 133 -5.64 -0.51 -12.71
CA ASN A 133 -5.25 -1.12 -11.44
C ASN A 133 -3.74 -0.98 -11.15
N VAL A 134 -2.90 -1.17 -12.17
CA VAL A 134 -1.44 -0.99 -12.02
C VAL A 134 -1.08 0.46 -11.69
N ILE A 135 -1.65 1.42 -12.43
CA ILE A 135 -1.40 2.85 -12.20
C ILE A 135 -1.89 3.27 -10.82
N LYS A 136 -3.05 2.75 -10.39
CA LYS A 136 -3.60 3.02 -9.06
C LYS A 136 -2.69 2.48 -7.95
N GLU A 137 -2.18 1.26 -8.08
CA GLU A 137 -1.26 0.67 -7.10
C GLU A 137 0.04 1.50 -6.96
N ILE A 138 0.57 2.00 -8.08
CA ILE A 138 1.73 2.91 -8.08
C ILE A 138 1.38 4.23 -7.38
N LEU A 139 0.22 4.82 -7.67
CA LEU A 139 -0.21 6.09 -7.09
C LEU A 139 -0.38 5.97 -5.57
N ASP A 140 -1.10 4.94 -5.11
CA ASP A 140 -1.33 4.68 -3.68
C ASP A 140 0.02 4.53 -2.93
N ALA A 141 1.01 3.87 -3.55
CA ALA A 141 2.34 3.69 -2.96
C ALA A 141 3.15 5.01 -2.88
N LEU A 142 3.06 5.87 -3.89
CA LEU A 142 3.72 7.18 -3.88
C LEU A 142 3.10 8.10 -2.82
N GLU A 143 1.77 8.14 -2.73
CA GLU A 143 1.07 8.94 -1.71
C GLU A 143 1.44 8.50 -0.29
N PHE A 144 1.57 7.19 -0.07
CA PHE A 144 2.01 6.64 1.22
C PHE A 144 3.44 7.09 1.55
N LYS A 145 4.36 7.01 0.58
CA LYS A 145 5.75 7.42 0.77
C LYS A 145 5.85 8.92 1.10
N ASP A 146 5.12 9.77 0.35
CA ASP A 146 5.11 11.22 0.57
C ASP A 146 4.49 11.61 1.92
N ALA A 147 3.56 10.80 2.44
CA ALA A 147 3.03 10.98 3.79
C ALA A 147 4.07 10.66 4.87
N HIS A 148 4.82 9.58 4.70
CA HIS A 148 5.84 9.16 5.65
C HIS A 148 7.06 10.10 5.69
N GLU A 149 7.44 10.66 4.55
CA GLU A 149 8.51 11.68 4.47
C GLU A 149 8.14 12.97 5.20
N ARG A 150 6.86 13.38 5.17
CA ARG A 150 6.36 14.53 5.94
C ARG A 150 6.41 14.27 7.45
N GLU A 151 6.02 13.10 7.91
CA GLU A 151 6.08 12.72 9.33
C GLU A 151 7.53 12.61 9.85
N SER A 152 8.46 12.15 9.00
CA SER A 152 9.88 11.98 9.36
C SER A 152 10.64 13.30 9.48
N THR A 153 10.20 14.35 8.76
CA THR A 153 10.83 15.69 8.78
C THR A 153 10.29 16.58 9.90
N GLU A 154 9.08 16.33 10.40
CA GLU A 154 8.48 17.07 11.52
C GLU A 154 8.91 16.54 12.90
N GLY A 155 9.50 15.34 12.98
CA GLY A 155 9.96 14.71 14.23
C GLY A 155 11.35 15.11 14.73
N CYS A 156 12.06 16.02 14.04
CA CYS A 156 13.35 16.56 14.48
C CYS A 156 13.20 18.02 14.93
N LYS A 157 12.54 18.24 16.07
CA LYS A 157 12.64 19.46 16.87
C LYS A 157 12.73 19.11 18.34
#